data_AF-A0A973IZF4-F1
#
_entry.id   AF-A0A973IZF4-F1
#
_cell.length_a   1.000
_cell.length_b   1.000
_cell.length_c   1.000
_cell.angle_alpha   90.00
_cell.angle_beta   90.00
_cell.angle_gamma   90.00
#
_symmetry.space_group_name_H-M   'P 1'
#
loop_
_entity.id
_entity.type
_entity.pdbx_description
1 polymer ?
#
loop_
_entity_poly.entity_id
_entity_poly.type
_entity_poly.pdbx_seq_one_letter_code
_entity_poly.pdbx_strand_id
1 'polypeptide(L)'
;MSITDSLSTIVLDAFDTLFFRDGKPFFMGDDTWADGIFPPPPSVISGALRTGYFSHHIDRLSDAATVADPTGQLCVTGICYKLIPDNNYYYPAPHDIAEPLGKSVKLKRQEARSKRYTVEIRNLLFPAEGSISSMDSTYRLSSCSSDRFETFENGLVEINELTEYLCYGRLRSVIKLSDYLCLEPKVGIGRDNKTGTSSDTGKLYRVALLRPVSVGGKTRVAIVVGFKHLHLPEEGVLRFGAEGKCVSYASGKIPEMDITPLQQSESKRFKLYLSTPAVFDKGWKAS
;
A
#
# COMPACT_ATOMS: atom_id res chain seq x y z
N MET A 1 -29.22 -15.61 -6.01
CA MET A 1 -29.08 -14.25 -5.46
C MET A 1 -28.20 -13.50 -6.44
N SER A 2 -28.77 -12.59 -7.22
CA SER A 2 -28.01 -11.83 -8.23
C SER A 2 -26.94 -11.02 -7.52
N ILE A 3 -25.67 -11.32 -7.80
CA ILE A 3 -24.55 -10.51 -7.34
C ILE A 3 -24.76 -9.12 -7.94
N THR A 4 -25.20 -8.16 -7.13
CA THR A 4 -25.43 -6.79 -7.57
C THR A 4 -24.10 -6.12 -7.91
N ASP A 5 -24.07 -5.31 -8.97
CA ASP A 5 -22.93 -4.49 -9.41
C ASP A 5 -22.65 -3.30 -8.47
N SER A 6 -23.20 -3.35 -7.26
CA SER A 6 -23.07 -2.34 -6.22
C SER A 6 -21.66 -2.34 -5.65
N LEU A 7 -21.02 -1.18 -5.64
CA LEU A 7 -19.73 -0.98 -4.98
C LEU A 7 -19.89 -1.19 -3.47
N SER A 8 -19.17 -2.15 -2.92
CA SER A 8 -19.01 -2.34 -1.47
C SER A 8 -17.69 -1.74 -1.02
N THR A 9 -17.62 -1.26 0.22
CA THR A 9 -16.37 -0.81 0.83
C THR A 9 -16.27 -1.29 2.26
N ILE A 10 -15.08 -1.75 2.65
CA ILE A 10 -14.76 -2.11 4.03
C ILE A 10 -13.49 -1.41 4.50
N VAL A 11 -13.40 -1.20 5.81
CA VAL A 11 -12.20 -0.73 6.51
C VAL A 11 -11.60 -1.92 7.27
N LEU A 12 -10.38 -2.29 6.94
CA LEU A 12 -9.59 -3.34 7.59
C LEU A 12 -8.71 -2.71 8.67
N ASP A 13 -8.93 -3.11 9.92
CA ASP A 13 -8.21 -2.61 11.09
C ASP A 13 -7.51 -3.76 11.81
N ALA A 14 -6.20 -3.62 12.02
CA ALA A 14 -5.38 -4.71 12.54
C ALA A 14 -5.56 -4.85 14.06
N PHE A 15 -5.88 -6.08 14.51
CA PHE A 15 -5.88 -6.39 15.95
C PHE A 15 -4.48 -6.34 16.55
N ASP A 16 -3.49 -6.73 15.75
CA ASP A 16 -2.11 -6.91 16.18
C ASP A 16 -1.14 -6.60 15.02
N THR A 17 0.09 -7.07 15.09
CA THR A 17 1.03 -7.10 13.97
C THR A 17 0.46 -7.88 12.77
N LEU A 18 0.80 -7.41 11.57
CA LEU A 18 0.55 -8.06 10.29
C LEU A 18 1.87 -8.57 9.71
N PHE A 19 1.79 -9.55 8.81
CA PHE A 19 2.95 -10.02 8.08
C PHE A 19 2.58 -10.40 6.65
N PHE A 20 3.25 -9.78 5.69
CA PHE A 20 3.10 -10.04 4.27
C PHE A 20 4.46 -10.44 3.72
N ARG A 21 4.57 -11.67 3.23
CA ARG A 21 5.84 -12.22 2.75
C ARG A 21 6.29 -11.47 1.49
N ASP A 22 7.59 -11.24 1.36
CA ASP A 22 8.17 -10.90 0.08
C ASP A 22 8.21 -12.13 -0.84
N GLY A 23 8.38 -11.90 -2.14
CA GLY A 23 8.45 -12.99 -3.13
C GLY A 23 9.73 -13.82 -3.06
N LYS A 24 10.59 -13.60 -2.06
CA LYS A 24 11.87 -14.31 -1.93
C LYS A 24 11.62 -15.70 -1.32
N PRO A 25 12.32 -16.75 -1.80
CA PRO A 25 12.25 -18.06 -1.19
C PRO A 25 12.63 -17.99 0.29
N PHE A 26 11.79 -18.55 1.16
CA PHE A 26 12.06 -18.67 2.58
C PHE A 26 12.33 -20.13 2.92
N PHE A 27 13.58 -20.47 3.23
CA PHE A 27 13.99 -21.80 3.63
C PHE A 27 14.20 -21.86 5.15
N MET A 28 13.61 -22.88 5.78
CA MET A 28 13.71 -23.08 7.22
C MET A 28 15.11 -23.62 7.54
N GLY A 29 15.97 -22.81 8.16
CA GLY A 29 17.36 -23.20 8.52
C GLY A 29 18.44 -22.24 8.02
N ASP A 30 18.12 -21.31 7.12
CA ASP A 30 19.05 -20.27 6.68
C ASP A 30 18.87 -18.97 7.52
N ASP A 31 19.95 -18.21 7.70
CA ASP A 31 20.01 -16.89 8.36
C ASP A 31 19.27 -15.78 7.55
N THR A 32 18.22 -16.13 6.83
CA THR A 32 17.47 -15.21 5.97
C THR A 32 16.42 -14.46 6.77
N TRP A 33 16.64 -13.15 6.91
CA TRP A 33 15.61 -12.21 7.35
C TRP A 33 14.48 -12.17 6.32
N ALA A 34 13.26 -12.48 6.74
CA ALA A 34 12.07 -12.21 5.94
C ALA A 34 11.51 -10.84 6.32
N ASP A 35 11.73 -9.85 5.46
CA ASP A 35 11.15 -8.52 5.62
C ASP A 35 9.67 -8.55 5.21
N GLY A 36 8.81 -8.00 6.07
CA GLY A 36 7.39 -7.82 5.75
C GLY A 36 7.19 -6.68 4.74
N ILE A 37 6.36 -6.88 3.72
CA ILE A 37 6.00 -5.81 2.76
C ILE A 37 4.73 -5.10 3.25
N PHE A 38 4.79 -3.79 3.47
CA PHE A 38 3.60 -2.96 3.68
C PHE A 38 3.69 -1.70 2.82
N PRO A 39 2.63 -1.33 2.09
CA PRO A 39 1.30 -1.96 2.07
C PRO A 39 1.26 -3.33 1.38
N PRO A 40 0.24 -4.16 1.67
CA PRO A 40 0.14 -5.48 1.07
C PRO A 40 -0.17 -5.40 -0.43
N PRO A 41 0.31 -6.36 -1.25
CA PRO A 41 -0.10 -6.48 -2.64
C PRO A 41 -1.63 -6.63 -2.79
N PRO A 42 -2.26 -6.09 -3.86
CA PRO A 42 -3.70 -6.25 -4.10
C PRO A 42 -4.18 -7.71 -4.15
N SER A 43 -3.30 -8.65 -4.51
CA SER A 43 -3.58 -10.09 -4.50
C SER A 43 -3.83 -10.62 -3.08
N VAL A 44 -3.15 -10.11 -2.06
CA VAL A 44 -3.38 -10.47 -0.65
C VAL A 44 -4.76 -10.02 -0.20
N ILE A 45 -5.16 -8.80 -0.59
CA ILE A 45 -6.50 -8.26 -0.32
C ILE A 45 -7.57 -9.12 -1.00
N SER A 46 -7.38 -9.43 -2.27
CA SER A 46 -8.30 -10.31 -3.02
C SER A 46 -8.42 -11.69 -2.37
N GLY A 47 -7.30 -12.29 -1.96
CA GLY A 47 -7.31 -13.57 -1.25
C GLY A 47 -8.02 -13.51 0.10
N ALA A 48 -7.85 -12.44 0.87
CA ALA A 48 -8.53 -12.24 2.14
C ALA A 48 -10.05 -12.08 1.98
N LEU A 49 -10.50 -11.31 0.98
CA LEU A 49 -11.92 -11.15 0.66
C LEU A 49 -12.56 -12.48 0.25
N ARG A 50 -11.90 -13.24 -0.64
CA ARG A 50 -12.36 -14.58 -1.06
C ARG A 50 -12.46 -15.54 0.12
N THR A 51 -11.45 -15.55 0.99
CA THR A 51 -11.45 -16.37 2.21
C THR A 51 -12.57 -15.95 3.15
N GLY A 52 -12.82 -14.65 3.29
CA GLY A 52 -13.95 -14.10 4.04
C GLY A 52 -15.28 -14.67 3.55
N TYR A 53 -15.51 -14.61 2.23
CA TYR A 53 -16.73 -15.17 1.62
C TYR A 53 -16.89 -16.66 1.92
N PHE A 54 -15.88 -17.49 1.63
CA PHE A 54 -15.97 -18.93 1.85
C PHE A 54 -16.11 -19.31 3.34
N SER A 55 -15.64 -18.48 4.26
CA SER A 55 -15.85 -18.71 5.70
C SER A 55 -17.32 -18.63 6.11
N HIS A 56 -18.13 -17.85 5.38
CA HIS A 56 -19.58 -17.75 5.54
C HIS A 56 -20.36 -18.70 4.62
N HIS A 57 -19.69 -19.27 3.61
CA HIS A 57 -20.29 -20.14 2.58
C HIS A 57 -19.48 -21.43 2.44
N ILE A 58 -19.37 -22.18 3.54
CA ILE A 58 -18.53 -23.39 3.61
C ILE A 58 -19.00 -24.48 2.63
N ASP A 59 -20.30 -24.52 2.33
CA ASP A 59 -20.91 -25.39 1.32
C ASP A 59 -20.36 -25.14 -0.09
N ARG A 60 -19.92 -23.90 -0.36
CA ARG A 60 -19.35 -23.47 -1.65
C ARG A 60 -17.84 -23.59 -1.72
N LEU A 61 -17.16 -23.97 -0.63
CA LEU A 61 -15.70 -24.06 -0.63
C LEU A 61 -15.17 -25.03 -1.68
N SER A 62 -15.93 -26.09 -2.00
CA SER A 62 -15.56 -27.05 -3.06
C SER A 62 -15.55 -26.46 -4.47
N ASP A 63 -16.24 -25.33 -4.68
CA ASP A 63 -16.27 -24.61 -5.96
C ASP A 63 -15.07 -23.67 -6.13
N ALA A 64 -14.25 -23.45 -5.09
CA ALA A 64 -13.13 -22.52 -5.13
C ALA A 64 -12.11 -22.88 -6.22
N ALA A 65 -11.68 -21.87 -6.99
CA ALA A 65 -10.79 -22.00 -8.15
C ALA A 65 -11.30 -22.90 -9.29
N THR A 66 -12.60 -23.25 -9.29
CA THR A 66 -13.26 -23.91 -10.42
C THR A 66 -13.97 -22.88 -11.30
N VAL A 67 -14.52 -23.33 -12.43
CA VAL A 67 -15.39 -22.49 -13.29
C VAL A 67 -16.64 -22.02 -12.55
N ALA A 68 -17.07 -22.74 -11.51
CA ALA A 68 -18.22 -22.40 -10.68
C ALA A 68 -17.86 -21.51 -9.48
N ASP A 69 -16.61 -21.04 -9.35
CA ASP A 69 -16.17 -20.23 -8.21
C ASP A 69 -17.02 -18.95 -8.09
N PRO A 70 -17.84 -18.80 -7.01
CA PRO A 70 -18.71 -17.64 -6.84
C PRO A 70 -17.95 -16.33 -6.62
N THR A 71 -16.65 -16.43 -6.31
CA THR A 71 -15.74 -15.29 -6.10
C THR A 71 -14.89 -14.99 -7.33
N GLY A 72 -15.04 -15.74 -8.43
CA GLY A 72 -14.23 -15.59 -9.64
C GLY A 72 -14.38 -14.23 -10.35
N GLN A 73 -15.47 -13.52 -10.09
CA GLN A 73 -15.74 -12.18 -10.62
C GLN A 73 -15.33 -11.06 -9.66
N LEU A 74 -14.80 -11.36 -8.47
CA LEU A 74 -14.36 -10.36 -7.50
C LEU A 74 -13.45 -9.32 -8.17
N CYS A 75 -13.84 -8.06 -8.06
CA CYS A 75 -13.07 -6.95 -8.60
C CYS A 75 -12.78 -5.96 -7.48
N VAL A 76 -11.50 -5.80 -7.12
CA VAL A 76 -11.05 -4.73 -6.21
C VAL A 76 -10.96 -3.43 -7.01
N THR A 77 -11.76 -2.43 -6.63
CA THR A 77 -11.89 -1.18 -7.38
C THR A 77 -11.00 -0.06 -6.85
N GLY A 78 -10.52 -0.17 -5.61
CA GLY A 78 -9.67 0.85 -5.01
C GLY A 78 -9.12 0.43 -3.65
N ILE A 79 -7.93 0.93 -3.33
CA ILE A 79 -7.26 0.73 -2.05
C ILE A 79 -6.74 2.10 -1.59
N CYS A 80 -7.06 2.46 -0.35
CA CYS A 80 -6.47 3.62 0.31
C CYS A 80 -6.24 3.33 1.80
N TYR A 81 -5.67 4.29 2.53
CA TYR A 81 -5.34 4.14 3.94
C TYR A 81 -6.09 5.17 4.75
N LYS A 82 -6.47 4.80 5.96
CA LYS A 82 -7.16 5.68 6.90
C LYS A 82 -6.36 5.76 8.19
N LEU A 83 -6.04 6.97 8.63
CA LEU A 83 -5.41 7.19 9.93
C LEU A 83 -6.50 7.35 11.00
N ILE A 84 -6.37 6.63 12.11
CA ILE A 84 -7.34 6.65 13.22
C ILE A 84 -6.62 7.22 14.46
N PRO A 85 -7.14 8.26 15.14
CA PRO A 85 -8.52 8.75 15.09
C PRO A 85 -8.82 9.89 14.10
N ASP A 86 -7.81 10.43 13.41
CA ASP A 86 -7.96 11.61 12.54
C ASP A 86 -9.01 11.43 11.42
N ASN A 87 -9.31 10.17 11.06
CA ASN A 87 -10.27 9.74 10.04
C ASN A 87 -10.02 10.28 8.62
N ASN A 88 -8.85 10.87 8.38
CA ASN A 88 -8.39 11.29 7.06
C ASN A 88 -7.97 10.10 6.20
N TYR A 89 -8.19 10.23 4.90
CA TYR A 89 -7.83 9.22 3.90
C TYR A 89 -6.56 9.61 3.15
N TYR A 90 -5.75 8.61 2.90
CA TYR A 90 -4.43 8.73 2.34
C TYR A 90 -4.22 7.75 1.20
N TYR A 91 -3.49 8.19 0.18
CA TYR A 91 -3.15 7.43 -1.00
C TYR A 91 -1.63 7.40 -1.18
N PRO A 92 -1.07 6.45 -1.95
CA PRO A 92 0.36 6.45 -2.27
C PRO A 92 0.80 7.79 -2.87
N ALA A 93 1.88 8.36 -2.35
CA ALA A 93 2.39 9.62 -2.85
C ALA A 93 2.90 9.46 -4.30
N PRO A 94 2.68 10.44 -5.20
CA PRO A 94 3.14 10.35 -6.58
C PRO A 94 4.66 10.20 -6.69
N HIS A 95 5.15 9.39 -7.64
CA HIS A 95 6.58 9.11 -7.80
C HIS A 95 7.40 10.26 -8.42
N ASP A 96 6.75 11.29 -8.96
CA ASP A 96 7.43 12.47 -9.47
C ASP A 96 7.84 13.45 -8.37
N ILE A 97 7.50 13.19 -7.11
CA ILE A 97 7.96 13.99 -5.97
C ILE A 97 9.38 13.60 -5.53
N ALA A 98 10.07 14.53 -4.89
CA ALA A 98 11.39 14.29 -4.31
C ALA A 98 11.62 15.08 -3.01
N GLU A 99 12.53 14.60 -2.18
CA GLU A 99 12.95 15.27 -0.94
C GLU A 99 14.15 16.20 -1.22
N PRO A 100 14.04 17.52 -0.99
CA PRO A 100 15.18 18.42 -1.10
C PRO A 100 16.26 18.10 -0.04
N LEU A 101 17.53 17.98 -0.44
CA LEU A 101 18.64 17.71 0.49
C LEU A 101 19.04 18.94 1.31
N GLY A 102 18.83 20.14 0.75
CA GLY A 102 19.23 21.43 1.33
C GLY A 102 18.33 21.96 2.46
N LYS A 103 17.42 21.14 3.02
CA LYS A 103 16.50 21.59 4.08
C LYS A 103 17.25 22.11 5.31
N SER A 104 16.84 23.30 5.78
CA SER A 104 17.38 23.87 7.02
C SER A 104 17.16 22.93 8.23
N VAL A 105 18.06 23.01 9.22
CA VAL A 105 17.93 22.22 10.46
C VAL A 105 16.60 22.49 11.18
N LYS A 106 16.12 23.73 11.13
CA LYS A 106 14.82 24.14 11.68
C LYS A 106 13.67 23.40 11.00
N LEU A 107 13.68 23.34 9.67
CA LEU A 107 12.65 22.63 8.89
C LEU A 107 12.69 21.13 9.20
N LYS A 108 13.86 20.49 9.17
CA LYS A 108 13.99 19.06 9.49
C LYS A 108 13.44 18.71 10.87
N ARG A 109 13.68 19.56 11.88
CA ARG A 109 13.11 19.40 13.24
C ARG A 109 11.58 19.56 13.26
N GLN A 110 11.05 20.52 12.49
CA GLN A 110 9.61 20.73 12.38
C GLN A 110 8.92 19.54 11.69
N GLU A 111 9.49 19.03 10.60
CA GLU A 111 8.98 17.86 9.89
C GLU A 111 9.02 16.61 10.78
N ALA A 112 10.13 16.37 11.48
CA ALA A 112 10.24 15.24 12.41
C ALA A 112 9.22 15.29 13.58
N ARG A 113 8.85 16.49 14.03
CA ARG A 113 7.84 16.70 15.09
C ARG A 113 6.42 16.57 14.57
N SER A 114 6.13 17.12 13.40
CA SER A 114 4.78 17.14 12.81
C SER A 114 4.45 15.89 11.99
N LYS A 115 5.47 15.11 11.61
CA LYS A 115 5.37 13.96 10.70
C LYS A 115 4.82 14.31 9.31
N ARG A 116 4.91 15.59 8.93
CA ARG A 116 4.60 16.10 7.60
C ARG A 116 5.88 16.61 6.96
N TYR A 117 6.18 16.13 5.77
CA TYR A 117 7.42 16.38 5.04
C TYR A 117 7.14 17.19 3.79
N THR A 118 7.90 18.27 3.63
CA THR A 118 7.89 19.10 2.43
C THR A 118 8.61 18.35 1.32
N VAL A 119 8.01 18.37 0.13
CA VAL A 119 8.52 17.74 -1.08
C VAL A 119 8.44 18.70 -2.25
N GLU A 120 9.22 18.42 -3.29
CA GLU A 120 9.14 19.14 -4.56
C GLU A 120 8.62 18.20 -5.66
N ILE A 121 7.75 18.71 -6.52
CA ILE A 121 7.29 18.00 -7.71
C ILE A 121 8.31 18.20 -8.82
N ARG A 122 8.85 17.09 -9.36
CA ARG A 122 9.72 17.11 -10.54
C ARG A 122 8.87 17.14 -11.79
N ASN A 123 9.22 18.03 -12.71
CA ASN A 123 8.50 18.21 -13.96
C ASN A 123 9.14 17.43 -15.08
N LEU A 124 8.31 17.06 -16.06
CA LEU A 124 8.75 16.37 -17.27
C LEU A 124 9.36 17.39 -18.25
N LEU A 125 10.68 17.48 -18.28
CA LEU A 125 11.45 18.44 -19.07
C LEU A 125 12.32 17.74 -20.13
N PHE A 126 12.78 18.49 -21.13
CA PHE A 126 13.83 18.01 -22.01
C PHE A 126 15.14 17.87 -21.23
N PRO A 127 15.93 16.82 -21.47
CA PRO A 127 17.22 16.68 -20.82
C PRO A 127 18.13 17.86 -21.18
N ALA A 128 18.87 18.37 -20.20
CA ALA A 128 19.92 19.36 -20.44
C ALA A 128 21.00 18.79 -21.37
N GLU A 129 21.64 19.66 -22.14
CA GLU A 129 22.73 19.30 -23.05
C GLU A 129 23.87 18.61 -22.27
N GLY A 130 24.33 17.45 -22.74
CA GLY A 130 25.33 16.62 -22.05
C GLY A 130 24.79 15.70 -20.94
N SER A 131 23.48 15.64 -20.71
CA SER A 131 22.89 14.76 -19.69
C SER A 131 22.92 13.28 -20.13
N ILE A 132 23.69 12.46 -19.41
CA ILE A 132 23.81 11.02 -19.65
C ILE A 132 22.70 10.28 -18.87
N SER A 133 21.99 9.36 -19.55
CA SER A 133 21.01 8.45 -18.94
C SER A 133 21.16 7.07 -19.56
N SER A 134 20.96 6.03 -18.75
CA SER A 134 20.85 4.64 -19.24
C SER A 134 19.52 4.36 -19.94
N MET A 135 18.55 5.28 -19.85
CA MET A 135 17.24 5.19 -20.46
C MET A 135 17.13 6.18 -21.63
N ASP A 136 16.80 5.66 -22.81
CA ASP A 136 16.53 6.45 -24.02
C ASP A 136 15.09 7.00 -23.96
N SER A 137 14.93 8.16 -23.33
CA SER A 137 13.65 8.87 -23.22
C SER A 137 13.79 10.33 -23.66
N THR A 138 12.83 10.78 -24.48
CA THR A 138 12.75 12.17 -24.96
C THR A 138 12.62 13.18 -23.82
N TYR A 139 11.99 12.76 -22.73
CA TYR A 139 11.77 13.59 -21.56
C TYR A 139 12.34 12.95 -20.30
N ARG A 140 12.69 13.77 -19.32
CA ARG A 140 13.17 13.33 -18.00
C ARG A 140 12.47 14.12 -16.90
N LEU A 141 12.30 13.47 -15.75
CA LEU A 141 11.87 14.16 -14.54
C LEU A 141 13.03 14.99 -14.02
N SER A 142 12.82 16.30 -13.93
CA SER A 142 13.84 17.24 -13.46
C SER A 142 13.18 18.30 -12.59
N SER A 143 13.95 18.79 -11.62
CA SER A 143 13.54 19.96 -10.83
C SER A 143 13.89 21.23 -11.59
N CYS A 144 13.11 22.29 -11.37
CA CYS A 144 13.46 23.64 -11.85
C CYS A 144 14.51 24.33 -10.96
N SER A 145 14.81 23.79 -9.77
CA SER A 145 15.80 24.32 -8.86
C SER A 145 17.16 23.61 -9.03
N SER A 146 18.23 24.30 -8.65
CA SER A 146 19.59 23.73 -8.62
C SER A 146 19.84 22.80 -7.43
N ASP A 147 18.82 22.56 -6.60
CA ASP A 147 18.98 21.77 -5.39
C ASP A 147 19.24 20.30 -5.73
N ARG A 148 19.94 19.62 -4.82
CA ARG A 148 20.07 18.16 -4.88
C ARG A 148 18.87 17.52 -4.21
N PHE A 149 18.42 16.40 -4.75
CA PHE A 149 17.23 15.70 -4.30
C PHE A 149 17.51 14.23 -4.04
N GLU A 150 16.73 13.65 -3.13
CA GLU A 150 16.64 12.21 -2.92
C GLU A 150 15.20 11.72 -3.20
N THR A 151 15.07 10.43 -3.50
CA THR A 151 13.78 9.79 -3.71
C THR A 151 12.97 9.81 -2.41
N PHE A 152 11.71 10.23 -2.49
CA PHE A 152 10.79 10.10 -1.37
C PHE A 152 10.11 8.71 -1.40
N GLU A 153 10.63 7.76 -0.62
CA GLU A 153 10.13 6.40 -0.62
C GLU A 153 8.94 6.21 0.33
N ASN A 154 7.99 5.34 -0.08
CA ASN A 154 6.83 4.92 0.73
C ASN A 154 6.05 6.09 1.36
N GLY A 155 5.90 7.18 0.59
CA GLY A 155 5.10 8.31 1.00
C GLY A 155 3.61 8.04 0.87
N LEU A 156 2.83 8.67 1.75
CA LEU A 156 1.39 8.80 1.60
C LEU A 156 1.00 10.27 1.50
N VAL A 157 -0.02 10.55 0.70
CA VAL A 157 -0.59 11.88 0.49
C VAL A 157 -2.06 11.87 0.92
N GLU A 158 -2.48 12.89 1.65
CA GLU A 158 -3.87 13.08 2.06
C GLU A 158 -4.75 13.34 0.82
N ILE A 159 -5.99 12.86 0.79
CA ILE A 159 -6.86 12.99 -0.39
C ILE A 159 -6.96 14.43 -0.92
N ASN A 160 -7.09 15.43 -0.04
CA ASN A 160 -7.21 16.83 -0.47
C ASN A 160 -5.92 17.34 -1.15
N GLU A 161 -4.76 16.96 -0.62
CA GLU A 161 -3.45 17.27 -1.21
C GLU A 161 -3.25 16.52 -2.54
N LEU A 162 -3.76 15.29 -2.65
CA LEU A 162 -3.72 14.52 -3.91
C LEU A 162 -4.63 15.15 -4.97
N THR A 163 -5.83 15.59 -4.60
CA THR A 163 -6.73 16.32 -5.50
C THR A 163 -6.09 17.62 -5.98
N GLU A 164 -5.49 18.40 -5.08
CA GLU A 164 -4.73 19.61 -5.45
C GLU A 164 -3.56 19.31 -6.40
N TYR A 165 -2.88 18.17 -6.20
CA TYR A 165 -1.80 17.73 -7.06
C TYR A 165 -2.32 17.33 -8.46
N LEU A 166 -3.40 16.56 -8.53
CA LEU A 166 -3.97 16.07 -9.80
C LEU A 166 -4.60 17.20 -10.60
N CYS A 167 -5.28 18.13 -9.93
CA CYS A 167 -5.94 19.25 -10.56
C CYS A 167 -4.95 20.37 -10.89
N TYR A 168 -4.08 20.78 -9.95
CA TYR A 168 -3.31 22.02 -10.09
C TYR A 168 -1.79 21.82 -10.13
N GLY A 169 -1.29 20.57 -10.04
CA GLY A 169 0.14 20.30 -9.95
C GLY A 169 0.77 20.88 -8.70
N ARG A 170 0.01 20.97 -7.59
CA ARG A 170 0.47 21.53 -6.30
C ARG A 170 0.43 20.45 -5.23
N LEU A 171 1.53 20.30 -4.51
CA LEU A 171 1.64 19.39 -3.38
C LEU A 171 2.51 20.05 -2.32
N ARG A 172 2.02 20.14 -1.09
CA ARG A 172 2.72 20.86 -0.01
C ARG A 172 3.42 19.90 0.92
N SER A 173 2.72 18.83 1.30
CA SER A 173 3.23 17.90 2.29
C SER A 173 2.76 16.48 2.07
N VAL A 174 3.63 15.55 2.42
CA VAL A 174 3.37 14.11 2.46
C VAL A 174 3.75 13.57 3.84
N ILE A 175 3.28 12.38 4.15
CA ILE A 175 3.69 11.63 5.34
C ILE A 175 4.53 10.42 4.93
N LYS A 176 5.46 9.98 5.79
CA LYS A 176 6.21 8.74 5.56
C LYS A 176 5.46 7.57 6.19
N LEU A 177 5.20 6.52 5.43
CA LEU A 177 4.51 5.34 5.95
C LEU A 177 5.26 4.71 7.14
N SER A 178 6.60 4.79 7.15
CA SER A 178 7.45 4.33 8.25
C SER A 178 7.19 5.03 9.59
N ASP A 179 6.65 6.26 9.60
CA ASP A 179 6.24 6.91 10.85
C ASP A 179 4.96 6.30 11.44
N TYR A 180 4.28 5.46 10.67
CA TYR A 180 3.01 4.80 10.96
C TYR A 180 3.07 3.27 10.92
N LEU A 181 4.29 2.72 10.94
CA LEU A 181 4.55 1.28 11.04
C LEU A 181 5.59 1.01 12.13
N CYS A 182 5.24 0.19 13.11
CA CYS A 182 6.17 -0.29 14.12
C CYS A 182 6.68 -1.69 13.75
N LEU A 183 8.00 -1.85 13.67
CA LEU A 183 8.63 -3.15 13.41
C LEU A 183 8.71 -3.97 14.70
N GLU A 184 8.17 -5.19 14.66
CA GLU A 184 8.17 -6.14 15.77
C GLU A 184 8.77 -7.47 15.29
N PRO A 185 10.11 -7.62 15.35
CA PRO A 185 10.75 -8.85 14.95
C PRO A 185 10.37 -9.98 15.89
N LYS A 186 9.98 -11.13 15.32
CA LYS A 186 9.66 -12.35 16.05
C LYS A 186 10.67 -13.45 15.69
N VAL A 187 11.15 -14.17 16.70
CA VAL A 187 11.93 -15.41 16.52
C VAL A 187 11.01 -16.60 16.75
N GLY A 188 10.92 -17.52 15.81
CA GLY A 188 10.21 -18.79 15.94
C GLY A 188 11.18 -19.97 16.04
N ILE A 189 10.73 -21.03 16.72
CA ILE A 189 11.45 -22.30 16.85
C ILE A 189 10.57 -23.46 16.40
N GLY A 190 11.11 -24.35 15.55
CA GLY A 190 10.49 -25.63 15.25
C GLY A 190 10.68 -26.61 16.41
N ARG A 191 9.58 -27.18 16.92
CA ARG A 191 9.62 -28.22 17.96
C ARG A 191 9.35 -29.59 17.34
N ASP A 192 10.01 -30.61 17.84
CA ASP A 192 9.60 -31.98 17.55
C ASP A 192 8.36 -32.31 18.41
N ASN A 193 7.26 -32.64 17.74
CA ASN A 193 5.98 -32.93 18.39
C ASN A 193 6.03 -34.18 19.28
N LYS A 194 7.02 -35.07 19.11
CA LYS A 194 7.19 -36.28 19.92
C LYS A 194 7.95 -36.04 21.22
N THR A 195 8.98 -35.19 21.19
CA THR A 195 9.86 -34.95 22.35
C THR A 195 9.54 -33.64 23.07
N GLY A 196 8.81 -32.73 22.42
CA GLY A 196 8.54 -31.38 22.92
C GLY A 196 9.77 -30.47 22.95
N THR A 197 10.93 -30.95 22.49
CA THR A 197 12.20 -30.20 22.44
C THR A 197 12.32 -29.44 21.12
N SER A 198 13.22 -28.46 21.07
CA SER A 198 13.67 -27.86 19.81
C SER A 198 14.18 -29.00 18.91
N SER A 199 13.76 -29.03 17.64
CA SER A 199 14.28 -30.02 16.71
C SER A 199 15.78 -29.81 16.51
N ASP A 200 16.59 -30.87 16.53
CA ASP A 200 18.06 -30.83 16.41
C ASP A 200 18.57 -30.27 15.05
N THR A 201 17.67 -29.92 14.13
CA THR A 201 17.95 -29.53 12.74
C THR A 201 17.86 -28.02 12.45
N GLY A 202 18.09 -27.16 13.46
CA GLY A 202 18.30 -25.72 13.17
C GLY A 202 17.05 -24.96 12.69
N LYS A 203 15.85 -25.31 13.15
CA LYS A 203 14.59 -24.63 12.76
C LYS A 203 14.36 -23.31 13.51
N LEU A 204 15.37 -22.43 13.53
CA LEU A 204 15.22 -21.05 13.99
C LEU A 204 14.78 -20.19 12.80
N TYR A 205 13.77 -19.36 12.97
CA TYR A 205 13.42 -18.38 11.94
C TYR A 205 13.09 -17.03 12.53
N ARG A 206 13.39 -15.95 11.79
CA ARG A 206 13.09 -14.57 12.18
C ARG A 206 12.15 -13.94 11.16
N VAL A 207 11.09 -13.33 11.66
CA VAL A 207 10.10 -12.63 10.84
C VAL A 207 9.97 -11.20 11.32
N ALA A 208 10.11 -10.25 10.40
CA ALA A 208 9.86 -8.84 10.65
C ALA A 208 8.35 -8.56 10.56
N LEU A 209 7.64 -8.65 11.69
CA LEU A 209 6.22 -8.33 11.74
C LEU A 209 6.03 -6.80 11.78
N LEU A 210 4.95 -6.31 11.19
CA LEU A 210 4.65 -4.88 11.12
C LEU A 210 3.35 -4.59 11.85
N ARG A 211 3.38 -3.76 12.90
CA ARG A 211 2.18 -3.22 13.54
C ARG A 211 1.78 -1.91 12.84
N PRO A 212 0.57 -1.81 12.25
CA PRO A 212 0.08 -0.60 11.59
C PRO A 212 -0.29 0.51 12.59
N VAL A 213 0.69 1.06 13.28
CA VAL A 213 0.53 2.12 14.27
C VAL A 213 1.70 3.10 14.21
N SER A 214 1.42 4.36 14.53
CA SER A 214 2.41 5.41 14.67
C SER A 214 3.50 5.06 15.66
N VAL A 215 4.69 5.59 15.40
CA VAL A 215 5.75 5.62 16.41
C VAL A 215 5.18 6.28 17.68
N GLY A 216 5.18 5.54 18.79
CA GLY A 216 4.55 5.96 20.06
C GLY A 216 3.09 5.53 20.26
N GLY A 217 2.50 4.76 19.35
CA GLY A 217 1.26 4.00 19.58
C GLY A 217 -0.06 4.78 19.50
N LYS A 218 -0.05 6.04 19.04
CA LYS A 218 -1.22 6.93 19.13
C LYS A 218 -2.17 6.88 17.94
N THR A 219 -1.65 6.66 16.73
CA THR A 219 -2.43 6.70 15.50
C THR A 219 -2.33 5.37 14.78
N ARG A 220 -3.46 4.72 14.49
CA ARG A 220 -3.49 3.43 13.78
C ARG A 220 -3.67 3.66 12.28
N VAL A 221 -3.15 2.75 11.46
CA VAL A 221 -3.33 2.72 10.01
C VAL A 221 -4.29 1.60 9.66
N ALA A 222 -5.46 1.94 9.15
CA ALA A 222 -6.40 1.00 8.57
C ALA A 222 -6.29 1.01 7.04
N ILE A 223 -6.58 -0.13 6.41
CA ILE A 223 -6.64 -0.25 4.94
C ILE A 223 -8.11 -0.19 4.54
N VAL A 224 -8.45 0.67 3.59
CA VAL A 224 -9.80 0.81 3.06
C VAL A 224 -9.84 0.18 1.68
N VAL A 225 -10.78 -0.72 1.45
CA VAL A 225 -10.88 -1.51 0.23
C VAL A 225 -12.27 -1.39 -0.36
N GLY A 226 -12.33 -0.94 -1.61
CA GLY A 226 -13.53 -0.96 -2.44
C GLY A 226 -13.51 -2.19 -3.33
N PHE A 227 -14.64 -2.86 -3.44
CA PHE A 227 -14.78 -4.05 -4.27
C PHE A 227 -16.19 -4.23 -4.81
N LYS A 228 -16.29 -5.01 -5.88
CA LYS A 228 -17.53 -5.42 -6.54
C LYS A 228 -17.58 -6.94 -6.67
N HIS A 229 -18.78 -7.43 -6.99
CA HIS A 229 -19.07 -8.82 -7.29
C HIS A 229 -18.80 -9.82 -6.15
N LEU A 230 -18.85 -9.34 -4.91
CA LEU A 230 -18.72 -10.16 -3.72
C LEU A 230 -19.60 -9.56 -2.62
N HIS A 231 -20.28 -10.41 -1.85
CA HIS A 231 -21.04 -9.98 -0.69
C HIS A 231 -20.37 -10.49 0.58
N LEU A 232 -20.12 -9.59 1.52
CA LEU A 232 -19.67 -9.89 2.87
C LEU A 232 -20.68 -9.28 3.87
N PRO A 233 -20.79 -9.81 5.10
CA PRO A 233 -21.49 -9.14 6.19
C PRO A 233 -21.03 -7.68 6.39
N GLU A 234 -21.82 -6.88 7.12
CA GLU A 234 -21.46 -5.47 7.36
C GLU A 234 -20.19 -5.31 8.20
N GLU A 235 -19.89 -6.28 9.07
CA GLU A 235 -18.70 -6.32 9.92
C GLU A 235 -18.29 -7.77 10.22
N GLY A 236 -17.04 -7.95 10.64
CA GLY A 236 -16.52 -9.26 11.06
C GLY A 236 -15.01 -9.29 11.20
N VAL A 237 -14.44 -10.49 11.05
CA VAL A 237 -12.99 -10.74 11.14
C VAL A 237 -12.52 -11.48 9.90
N LEU A 238 -11.38 -11.05 9.35
CA LEU A 238 -10.71 -11.72 8.24
C LEU A 238 -9.30 -12.13 8.64
N ARG A 239 -8.87 -13.30 8.15
CA ARG A 239 -7.44 -13.59 8.09
C ARG A 239 -6.81 -12.69 7.05
N PHE A 240 -5.70 -12.04 7.40
CA PHE A 240 -5.06 -11.05 6.57
C PHE A 240 -3.54 -11.12 6.72
N GLY A 241 -2.88 -11.59 5.66
CA GLY A 241 -1.46 -11.91 5.68
C GLY A 241 -1.15 -13.33 6.17
N ALA A 242 0.12 -13.58 6.47
CA ALA A 242 0.64 -14.87 6.92
C ALA A 242 0.60 -15.01 8.46
N GLU A 243 1.14 -16.10 9.02
CA GLU A 243 1.23 -16.35 10.48
C GLU A 243 -0.13 -16.29 11.22
N GLY A 244 -1.24 -16.54 10.53
CA GLY A 244 -2.58 -16.51 11.11
C GLY A 244 -3.01 -15.13 11.60
N LYS A 245 -2.43 -14.06 11.06
CA LYS A 245 -2.81 -12.69 11.42
C LYS A 245 -4.23 -12.36 10.97
N CYS A 246 -4.91 -11.53 11.76
CA CYS A 246 -6.30 -11.17 11.56
C CYS A 246 -6.51 -9.66 11.63
N VAL A 247 -7.52 -9.20 10.91
CA VAL A 247 -8.04 -7.83 10.96
C VAL A 247 -9.53 -7.90 11.28
N SER A 248 -10.04 -6.91 12.00
CA SER A 248 -11.48 -6.62 11.94
C SER A 248 -11.78 -5.93 10.62
N TYR A 249 -12.99 -6.13 10.12
CA TYR A 249 -13.53 -5.32 9.05
C TYR A 249 -14.90 -4.78 9.43
N ALA A 250 -15.19 -3.58 8.94
CA ALA A 250 -16.51 -2.98 9.03
C ALA A 250 -16.79 -2.20 7.75
N SER A 251 -18.06 -2.04 7.42
CA SER A 251 -18.51 -1.25 6.28
C SER A 251 -17.96 0.17 6.35
N GLY A 252 -17.50 0.66 5.20
CA GLY A 252 -16.83 1.94 5.09
C GLY A 252 -17.24 2.69 3.84
N LYS A 253 -16.46 3.72 3.52
CA LYS A 253 -16.57 4.48 2.28
C LYS A 253 -15.18 4.74 1.75
N ILE A 254 -14.99 4.54 0.45
CA ILE A 254 -13.85 5.11 -0.25
C ILE A 254 -14.25 6.54 -0.58
N PRO A 255 -13.48 7.54 -0.16
CA PRO A 255 -13.77 8.91 -0.55
C PRO A 255 -13.55 9.09 -2.04
N GLU A 256 -14.53 9.70 -2.71
CA GLU A 256 -14.40 10.11 -4.10
C GLU A 256 -13.41 11.29 -4.19
N MET A 257 -12.49 11.20 -5.15
CA MET A 257 -11.65 12.34 -5.52
C MET A 257 -12.42 13.17 -6.54
N ASP A 258 -12.79 14.41 -6.17
CA ASP A 258 -13.35 15.37 -7.10
C ASP A 258 -12.25 15.92 -8.01
N ILE A 259 -11.94 15.15 -9.05
CA ILE A 259 -11.03 15.55 -10.12
C ILE A 259 -11.89 16.24 -11.17
N THR A 260 -12.30 17.48 -10.89
CA THR A 260 -12.84 18.33 -11.94
C THR A 260 -11.70 18.64 -12.91
N PRO A 261 -11.79 18.25 -14.19
CA PRO A 261 -10.77 18.62 -15.16
C PRO A 261 -10.63 20.13 -15.15
N LEU A 262 -9.41 20.64 -14.92
CA LEU A 262 -9.10 22.03 -15.24
C LEU A 262 -9.58 22.25 -16.68
N GLN A 263 -10.45 23.25 -16.86
CA GLN A 263 -11.00 23.71 -18.15
C GLN A 263 -10.08 23.32 -19.31
N GLN A 264 -10.59 22.53 -20.25
CA GLN A 264 -9.91 22.04 -21.48
C GLN A 264 -8.56 22.72 -21.69
N SER A 265 -7.52 22.19 -21.05
CA SER A 265 -6.18 22.63 -21.32
C SER A 265 -5.90 22.25 -22.77
N GLU A 266 -5.47 23.19 -23.62
CA GLU A 266 -4.95 22.90 -24.96
C GLU A 266 -3.68 22.01 -24.91
N SER A 267 -3.25 21.61 -23.71
CA SER A 267 -2.17 20.65 -23.48
C SER A 267 -2.43 19.33 -24.19
N LYS A 268 -1.51 18.93 -25.06
CA LYS A 268 -1.42 17.59 -25.65
C LYS A 268 -0.92 16.53 -24.65
N ARG A 269 -0.86 16.84 -23.36
CA ARG A 269 -0.31 15.97 -22.30
C ARG A 269 -1.34 15.80 -21.19
N PHE A 270 -1.41 14.57 -20.67
CA PHE A 270 -2.18 14.21 -19.49
C PHE A 270 -1.27 13.50 -18.48
N LYS A 271 -1.73 13.42 -17.22
CA LYS A 271 -1.07 12.67 -16.15
C LYS A 271 -1.97 11.51 -15.74
N LEU A 272 -1.41 10.30 -15.68
CA LEU A 272 -2.08 9.12 -15.15
C LEU A 272 -1.47 8.79 -13.79
N TYR A 273 -2.29 8.84 -12.74
CA TYR A 273 -1.91 8.42 -11.39
C TYR A 273 -2.40 7.00 -11.13
N LEU A 274 -1.46 6.11 -10.85
CA LEU A 274 -1.74 4.71 -10.52
C LEU A 274 -1.74 4.57 -8.99
N SER A 275 -2.92 4.48 -8.38
CA SER A 275 -3.09 4.33 -6.93
C SER A 275 -2.73 2.93 -6.41
N THR A 276 -2.58 1.98 -7.32
CA THR A 276 -2.18 0.59 -7.03
C THR A 276 -1.17 0.14 -8.10
N PRO A 277 -0.33 -0.89 -7.82
CA PRO A 277 0.58 -1.43 -8.82
C PRO A 277 -0.17 -1.88 -10.08
N ALA A 278 0.26 -1.39 -11.25
CA ALA A 278 -0.31 -1.75 -12.55
C ALA A 278 0.57 -2.78 -13.27
N VAL A 279 -0.07 -3.76 -13.89
CA VAL A 279 0.58 -4.78 -14.72
C VAL A 279 0.23 -4.50 -16.17
N PHE A 280 1.23 -4.26 -17.01
CA PHE A 280 1.05 -4.10 -18.45
C PHE A 280 1.66 -5.28 -19.21
N ASP A 281 1.05 -5.65 -20.34
CA ASP A 281 1.48 -6.80 -21.15
C ASP A 281 2.94 -6.71 -21.63
N LYS A 282 3.45 -5.48 -21.82
CA LYS A 282 4.83 -5.20 -22.24
C LYS A 282 5.70 -4.62 -21.11
N GLY A 283 5.39 -4.96 -19.86
CA GLY A 283 6.15 -4.52 -18.68
C GLY A 283 5.86 -3.07 -18.32
N TRP A 284 6.82 -2.16 -18.47
CA TRP A 284 6.62 -0.73 -18.17
C TRP A 284 6.09 0.08 -19.36
N LYS A 285 6.12 -0.48 -20.58
CA LYS A 285 5.60 0.19 -21.77
C LYS A 285 4.08 0.05 -21.84
N ALA A 286 3.38 1.17 -21.72
CA ALA A 286 1.99 1.25 -22.15
C ALA A 286 1.93 0.88 -23.64
N SER A 287 1.06 -0.08 -23.98
CA SER A 287 0.88 -0.63 -25.33
C SER A 287 0.41 0.39 -26.34
#